data_AF-A0A840CMW7-F1
#
_entry.id   AF-A0A840CMW7-F1
#
_cell.length_a   1.000
_cell.length_b   1.000
_cell.length_c   1.000
_cell.angle_alpha   90.00
_cell.angle_beta   90.00
_cell.angle_gamma   90.00
#
_symmetry.space_group_name_H-M   'P 1'
#
loop_
_entity.id
_entity.type
_entity.pdbx_description
1 polymer ?
#
loop_
_entity_poly.entity_id
_entity_poly.type
_entity_poly.pdbx_seq_one_letter_code
_entity_poly.pdbx_strand_id
1 'polypeptide(L)'
;MKPAIATYNPHKWFFGYVNSLEGYNKEFAKVIREGIVFEYSEGKTESLKVMYDNHRFMYDRMRRKLTGGFKDELDMARKRVIAVLFSWLSYKGYKADIAYVKKVACNAAGSQRFNAIPLLKLRQLYRIFGDMKSKEAEAWVTAVLNKVMEDMTNETTKS
;
A
#
# COMPACT_ATOMS: atom_id res chain seq x y z
N MET A 1 -27.58 -11.51 28.83
CA MET A 1 -27.27 -10.67 27.66
C MET A 1 -26.73 -11.59 26.56
N LYS A 2 -27.47 -11.84 25.47
CA LYS A 2 -26.98 -12.72 24.37
C LYS A 2 -26.01 -11.89 23.50
N PRO A 3 -24.80 -12.39 23.17
CA PRO A 3 -23.92 -11.69 22.26
C PRO A 3 -24.53 -11.65 20.85
N ALA A 4 -24.55 -10.48 20.23
CA ALA A 4 -25.01 -10.32 18.85
C ALA A 4 -24.08 -11.11 17.91
N ILE A 5 -24.63 -12.10 17.21
CA ILE A 5 -23.89 -12.83 16.17
C ILE A 5 -23.72 -11.86 14.99
N ALA A 6 -22.50 -11.39 14.77
CA ALA A 6 -22.18 -10.54 13.63
C ALA A 6 -22.50 -11.31 12.33
N THR A 7 -23.53 -10.86 11.61
CA THR A 7 -23.93 -11.47 10.34
C THR A 7 -22.82 -11.29 9.31
N TYR A 8 -22.37 -12.39 8.71
CA TYR A 8 -21.34 -12.36 7.69
C TYR A 8 -21.90 -11.72 6.41
N ASN A 9 -21.33 -10.58 6.01
CA ASN A 9 -21.68 -9.92 4.75
C ASN A 9 -20.80 -10.47 3.60
N PRO A 10 -21.37 -11.25 2.65
CA PRO A 10 -20.60 -11.85 1.55
C PRO A 10 -20.02 -10.81 0.58
N HIS A 11 -20.47 -9.56 0.66
CA HIS A 11 -20.07 -8.45 -0.22
C HIS A 11 -19.01 -7.53 0.39
N LYS A 12 -18.55 -7.79 1.62
CA LYS A 12 -17.56 -6.94 2.30
C LYS A 12 -16.30 -6.68 1.45
N TRP A 13 -15.86 -7.69 0.69
CA TRP A 13 -14.70 -7.59 -0.20
C TRP A 13 -14.92 -6.56 -1.32
N PHE A 14 -16.14 -6.45 -1.86
CA PHE A 14 -16.46 -5.59 -2.98
C PHE A 14 -16.39 -4.12 -2.57
N PHE A 15 -16.95 -3.77 -1.41
CA PHE A 15 -16.83 -2.42 -0.87
C PHE A 15 -15.36 -2.05 -0.59
N GLY A 16 -14.58 -2.98 -0.06
CA GLY A 16 -13.14 -2.78 0.13
C GLY A 16 -12.38 -2.52 -1.17
N TYR A 17 -12.71 -3.28 -2.23
CA TYR A 17 -12.15 -3.08 -3.56
C TYR A 17 -12.50 -1.69 -4.11
N VAL A 18 -13.78 -1.30 -4.10
CA VAL A 18 -14.22 0.00 -4.64
C VAL A 18 -13.55 1.17 -3.92
N ASN A 19 -13.45 1.10 -2.59
CA ASN A 19 -12.78 2.15 -1.81
C ASN A 19 -11.26 2.25 -2.08
N SER A 20 -10.68 1.22 -2.70
CA SER A 20 -9.26 1.18 -3.05
C SER A 20 -8.96 1.63 -4.47
N LEU A 21 -9.99 1.89 -5.29
CA LEU A 21 -9.82 2.37 -6.66
C LEU A 21 -9.16 3.74 -6.67
N GLU A 22 -8.22 3.91 -7.60
CA GLU A 22 -7.59 5.20 -7.83
C GLU A 22 -8.64 6.22 -8.31
N GLY A 23 -8.61 7.43 -7.74
CA GLY A 23 -9.64 8.45 -8.02
C GLY A 23 -11.00 8.21 -7.35
N TYR A 24 -11.13 7.23 -6.44
CA TYR A 24 -12.37 7.01 -5.71
C TYR A 24 -12.83 8.25 -4.93
N ASN A 25 -14.05 8.71 -5.19
CA ASN A 25 -14.77 9.70 -4.39
C ASN A 25 -16.02 9.04 -3.78
N LYS A 26 -16.18 9.21 -2.46
CA LYS A 26 -17.32 8.70 -1.68
C LYS A 26 -18.69 9.16 -2.21
N GLU A 27 -18.75 10.33 -2.85
CA GLU A 27 -19.99 10.89 -3.40
C GLU A 27 -20.50 10.06 -4.59
N PHE A 28 -19.58 9.48 -5.37
CA PHE A 28 -19.92 8.62 -6.50
C PHE A 28 -19.96 7.13 -6.14
N ALA A 29 -19.81 6.78 -4.86
CA ALA A 29 -19.68 5.39 -4.43
C ALA A 29 -20.86 4.49 -4.84
N LYS A 30 -22.08 5.04 -4.91
CA LYS A 30 -23.25 4.29 -5.39
C LYS A 30 -23.13 3.98 -6.88
N VAL A 31 -22.94 5.01 -7.71
CA VAL A 31 -22.85 4.90 -9.17
C VAL A 31 -21.67 4.01 -9.60
N ILE A 32 -20.52 4.14 -8.94
CA ILE A 32 -19.34 3.29 -9.21
C ILE A 32 -19.68 1.81 -8.93
N ARG A 33 -20.33 1.52 -7.80
CA ARG A 33 -20.72 0.15 -7.45
C ARG A 33 -21.72 -0.42 -8.45
N GLU A 34 -22.75 0.35 -8.78
CA GLU A 34 -23.80 -0.03 -9.72
C GLU A 34 -23.22 -0.29 -11.12
N GLY A 35 -22.35 0.61 -11.61
CA GLY A 35 -21.67 0.46 -12.90
C GLY A 35 -20.81 -0.81 -12.98
N ILE A 36 -20.00 -1.11 -11.95
CA ILE A 36 -19.20 -2.34 -11.93
C ILE A 36 -20.12 -3.57 -11.94
N VAL A 37 -21.21 -3.57 -11.17
CA VAL A 37 -22.15 -4.70 -11.16
C VAL A 37 -22.84 -4.85 -12.52
N PHE A 38 -23.24 -3.76 -13.15
CA PHE A 38 -23.86 -3.75 -14.48
C PHE A 38 -22.92 -4.34 -15.54
N GLU A 39 -21.67 -3.89 -15.57
CA GLU A 39 -20.64 -4.40 -16.49
C GLU A 39 -20.43 -5.92 -16.32
N TYR A 40 -20.19 -6.36 -15.08
CA TYR A 40 -19.90 -7.77 -14.82
C TYR A 40 -21.12 -8.69 -14.92
N SER A 41 -22.33 -8.14 -14.79
CA SER A 41 -23.59 -8.84 -15.01
C SER A 41 -24.03 -8.83 -16.48
N GLU A 42 -23.24 -8.23 -17.39
CA GLU A 42 -23.55 -8.11 -18.82
C GLU A 42 -24.90 -7.38 -19.04
N GLY A 43 -25.12 -6.32 -18.25
CA GLY A 43 -26.30 -5.46 -18.35
C GLY A 43 -27.56 -5.98 -17.64
N LYS A 44 -27.48 -7.10 -16.91
CA LYS A 44 -28.67 -7.72 -16.29
C LYS A 44 -29.13 -7.03 -15.02
N THR A 45 -28.21 -6.47 -14.24
CA THR A 45 -28.55 -5.79 -12.98
C THR A 45 -27.47 -4.84 -12.52
N GLU A 46 -27.85 -3.80 -11.79
CA GLU A 46 -26.95 -2.91 -11.05
C GLU A 46 -26.84 -3.29 -9.56
N SER A 47 -27.66 -4.24 -9.10
CA SER A 47 -27.72 -4.64 -7.70
C SER A 47 -26.80 -5.82 -7.42
N LEU A 48 -25.77 -5.58 -6.60
CA LEU A 48 -24.83 -6.61 -6.17
C LEU A 48 -25.53 -7.81 -5.51
N LYS A 49 -26.63 -7.54 -4.78
CA LYS A 49 -27.43 -8.57 -4.14
C LYS A 49 -28.18 -9.41 -5.17
N VAL A 50 -28.83 -8.76 -6.16
CA VAL A 50 -29.52 -9.47 -7.25
C VAL A 50 -28.54 -10.30 -8.06
N MET A 51 -27.35 -9.75 -8.36
CA MET A 51 -26.29 -10.48 -9.04
C MET A 51 -25.83 -11.70 -8.23
N TYR A 52 -25.70 -11.58 -6.91
CA TYR A 52 -25.31 -12.67 -6.03
C TYR A 52 -26.37 -13.77 -5.94
N ASP A 53 -27.64 -13.38 -5.77
CA ASP A 53 -28.76 -14.31 -5.58
C ASP A 53 -29.15 -15.01 -6.91
N ASN A 54 -29.21 -14.26 -8.02
CA ASN A 54 -29.79 -14.75 -9.28
C ASN A 54 -28.75 -15.01 -10.39
N HIS A 55 -27.54 -14.46 -10.27
CA HIS A 55 -26.50 -14.54 -11.30
C HIS A 55 -25.14 -14.98 -10.72
N ARG A 56 -25.18 -16.05 -9.91
CA ARG A 56 -24.05 -16.55 -9.12
C ARG A 56 -22.75 -16.71 -9.91
N PHE A 57 -22.82 -17.26 -11.12
CA PHE A 57 -21.66 -17.44 -11.99
C PHE A 57 -20.95 -16.10 -12.31
N MET A 58 -21.73 -15.07 -12.63
CA MET A 58 -21.20 -13.73 -12.94
C MET A 58 -20.60 -13.09 -11.70
N TYR A 59 -21.24 -13.25 -10.54
CA TYR A 59 -20.71 -12.76 -9.26
C TYR A 59 -19.35 -13.40 -8.92
N ASP A 60 -19.24 -14.72 -9.06
CA ASP A 60 -18.01 -15.45 -8.75
C ASP A 60 -16.90 -15.15 -9.78
N ARG A 61 -17.27 -14.89 -11.06
CA ARG A 61 -16.34 -14.40 -12.10
C ARG A 61 -15.80 -13.01 -11.75
N MET A 62 -16.69 -12.07 -11.39
CA MET A 62 -16.32 -10.72 -10.95
C MET A 62 -15.39 -10.78 -9.75
N ARG A 63 -15.77 -11.54 -8.71
CA ARG A 63 -14.95 -11.70 -7.51
C ARG A 63 -13.56 -12.20 -7.83
N ARG A 64 -13.43 -13.23 -8.68
CA ARG A 64 -12.10 -13.75 -9.09
C ARG A 64 -11.28 -12.70 -9.84
N LYS A 65 -11.85 -12.02 -10.83
CA LYS A 65 -11.13 -11.00 -11.61
C LYS A 65 -10.69 -9.81 -10.76
N LEU A 66 -11.61 -9.24 -9.97
CA LEU A 66 -11.33 -8.04 -9.18
C LEU A 66 -10.42 -8.33 -7.98
N THR A 67 -10.54 -9.50 -7.35
CA THR A 67 -9.70 -9.84 -6.19
C THR A 67 -8.38 -10.51 -6.54
N GLY A 68 -8.26 -11.15 -7.71
CA GLY A 68 -7.03 -11.78 -8.18
C GLY A 68 -5.91 -10.76 -8.35
N GLY A 69 -6.07 -9.82 -9.30
CA GLY A 69 -5.06 -8.78 -9.55
C GLY A 69 -4.80 -7.89 -8.34
N PHE A 70 -5.84 -7.56 -7.57
CA PHE A 70 -5.72 -6.73 -6.38
C PHE A 70 -4.90 -7.39 -5.25
N LYS A 71 -5.02 -8.71 -5.06
CA LYS A 71 -4.22 -9.44 -4.06
C LYS A 71 -2.75 -9.46 -4.43
N ASP A 72 -2.44 -9.73 -5.69
CA ASP A 72 -1.06 -9.79 -6.18
C ASP A 72 -0.39 -8.42 -6.06
N GLU A 73 -1.12 -7.36 -6.42
CA GLU A 73 -0.62 -6.00 -6.29
C GLU A 73 -0.37 -5.60 -4.83
N LEU A 74 -1.29 -5.93 -3.91
CA LEU A 74 -1.11 -5.70 -2.49
C LEU A 74 0.10 -6.46 -1.93
N ASP A 75 0.29 -7.71 -2.33
CA ASP A 75 1.44 -8.50 -1.88
C ASP A 75 2.77 -7.91 -2.39
N MET A 76 2.82 -7.50 -3.66
CA MET A 76 3.99 -6.82 -4.21
C MET A 76 4.28 -5.50 -3.50
N ALA A 77 3.25 -4.67 -3.25
CA ALA A 77 3.42 -3.41 -2.53
C ALA A 77 3.95 -3.63 -1.10
N ARG A 78 3.46 -4.66 -0.40
CA ARG A 78 3.96 -5.04 0.94
C ARG A 78 5.43 -5.43 0.91
N LYS A 79 5.83 -6.29 -0.04
CA LYS A 79 7.23 -6.71 -0.21
C LYS A 79 8.15 -5.53 -0.52
N ARG A 80 7.72 -4.61 -1.38
CA ARG A 80 8.46 -3.37 -1.70
C ARG A 80 8.65 -2.47 -0.48
N VAL A 81 7.60 -2.28 0.32
CA VAL A 81 7.68 -1.50 1.57
C VAL A 81 8.66 -2.13 2.56
N ILE A 82 8.62 -3.46 2.72
CA ILE A 82 9.56 -4.18 3.58
C ILE A 82 11.00 -3.97 3.10
N ALA A 83 11.25 -4.14 1.79
CA ALA A 83 12.59 -4.00 1.22
C ALA A 83 13.17 -2.58 1.40
N VAL A 84 12.37 -1.54 1.10
CA VAL A 84 12.84 -0.15 1.25
C VAL A 84 13.09 0.22 2.72
N LEU A 85 12.26 -0.27 3.64
CA LEU A 85 12.44 -0.03 5.08
C LEU A 85 13.67 -0.73 5.62
N PHE A 86 13.92 -1.99 5.25
CA PHE A 86 15.17 -2.66 5.60
C PHE A 86 16.38 -1.89 5.10
N SER A 87 16.34 -1.43 3.84
CA SER A 87 17.43 -0.66 3.27
C SER A 87 17.65 0.67 4.00
N TRP A 88 16.58 1.40 4.33
CA TRP A 88 16.67 2.68 5.04
C TRP A 88 17.15 2.50 6.49
N LEU A 89 16.63 1.50 7.22
CA LEU A 89 17.05 1.21 8.59
C LEU A 89 18.52 0.75 8.66
N SER A 90 18.95 -0.09 7.71
CA SER A 90 20.34 -0.53 7.60
C SER A 90 21.28 0.64 7.32
N TYR A 91 20.89 1.54 6.42
CA TYR A 91 21.65 2.77 6.13
C TYR A 91 21.80 3.67 7.38
N LYS A 92 20.77 3.73 8.22
CA LYS A 92 20.80 4.41 9.52
C LYS A 92 21.59 3.66 10.62
N GLY A 93 22.14 2.49 10.32
CA GLY A 93 22.91 1.67 11.27
C GLY A 93 22.05 0.77 12.17
N TYR A 94 20.74 0.67 11.94
CA TYR A 94 19.87 -0.23 12.72
C TYR A 94 19.91 -1.66 12.17
N LYS A 95 20.12 -2.64 13.06
CA LYS A 95 19.89 -4.06 12.77
C LYS A 95 18.43 -4.40 13.03
N ALA A 96 17.58 -4.18 12.03
CA ALA A 96 16.15 -4.47 12.11
C ALA A 96 15.86 -5.94 11.79
N ASP A 97 14.84 -6.51 12.43
CA ASP A 97 14.20 -7.74 12.03
C ASP A 97 12.86 -7.45 11.30
N ILE A 98 12.22 -8.49 10.78
CA ILE A 98 10.95 -8.34 10.06
C ILE A 98 9.82 -7.81 10.95
N ALA A 99 9.84 -8.11 12.25
CA ALA A 99 8.81 -7.66 13.18
C ALA A 99 8.92 -6.14 13.43
N TYR A 100 10.14 -5.66 13.61
CA TYR A 100 10.47 -4.26 13.77
C TYR A 100 10.10 -3.46 12.51
N VAL A 101 10.50 -3.94 11.32
CA VAL A 101 10.13 -3.30 10.04
C VAL A 101 8.61 -3.16 9.90
N LYS A 102 7.86 -4.23 10.20
CA LYS A 102 6.40 -4.19 10.16
C LYS A 102 5.82 -3.20 11.17
N LYS A 103 6.40 -3.10 12.37
CA LYS A 103 5.99 -2.13 13.40
C LYS A 103 6.22 -0.68 12.95
N VAL A 104 7.36 -0.39 12.34
CA VAL A 104 7.66 0.93 11.75
C VAL A 104 6.63 1.28 10.66
N ALA A 105 6.37 0.34 9.74
CA ALA A 105 5.36 0.55 8.69
C ALA A 105 3.96 0.77 9.25
N CYS A 106 3.55 0.00 10.25
CA CYS A 106 2.27 0.14 10.95
C CYS A 106 2.12 1.53 11.59
N ASN A 107 3.14 1.98 12.33
CA ASN A 107 3.16 3.28 12.97
C ASN A 107 3.08 4.42 11.94
N ALA A 108 3.87 4.33 10.87
CA ALA A 108 3.86 5.32 9.79
C ALA A 108 2.53 5.35 9.02
N ALA A 109 1.84 4.22 8.91
CA ALA A 109 0.55 4.11 8.24
C ALA A 109 -0.67 4.40 9.13
N GLY A 110 -0.50 4.50 10.45
CA GLY A 110 -1.62 4.56 11.40
C GLY A 110 -2.46 3.28 11.43
N SER A 111 -1.86 2.11 11.17
CA SER A 111 -2.54 0.81 11.13
C SER A 111 -2.03 -0.11 12.23
N GLN A 112 -2.92 -0.86 12.89
CA GLN A 112 -2.52 -1.84 13.92
C GLN A 112 -1.84 -3.09 13.33
N ARG A 113 -2.12 -3.42 12.06
CA ARG A 113 -1.62 -4.64 11.41
C ARG A 113 -1.07 -4.32 10.04
N PHE A 114 0.13 -4.83 9.74
CA PHE A 114 0.81 -4.58 8.47
C PHE A 114 -0.01 -5.05 7.26
N ASN A 115 -0.61 -6.24 7.37
CA ASN A 115 -1.45 -6.80 6.32
C ASN A 115 -2.76 -6.01 6.10
N ALA A 116 -3.15 -5.16 7.06
CA ALA A 116 -4.33 -4.31 6.97
C ALA A 116 -4.03 -2.92 6.37
N ILE A 117 -2.76 -2.59 6.08
CA ILE A 117 -2.41 -1.32 5.44
C ILE A 117 -2.99 -1.29 4.02
N PRO A 118 -3.77 -0.26 3.65
CA PRO A 118 -4.32 -0.11 2.29
C PRO A 118 -3.22 0.06 1.23
N LEU A 119 -3.50 -0.39 0.00
CA LEU A 119 -2.56 -0.30 -1.13
C LEU A 119 -2.02 1.13 -1.34
N LEU A 120 -2.89 2.12 -1.32
CA LEU A 120 -2.51 3.52 -1.48
C LEU A 120 -1.50 3.96 -0.42
N LYS A 121 -1.70 3.56 0.84
CA LYS A 121 -0.76 3.85 1.92
C LYS A 121 0.55 3.11 1.75
N LEU A 122 0.55 1.85 1.32
CA LEU A 122 1.78 1.11 1.00
C LEU A 122 2.58 1.82 -0.11
N ARG A 123 1.93 2.29 -1.18
CA ARG A 123 2.59 3.07 -2.24
C ARG A 123 3.17 4.39 -1.72
N GLN A 124 2.44 5.10 -0.87
CA GLN A 124 2.92 6.33 -0.22
C GLN A 124 4.16 6.06 0.64
N LEU A 125 4.11 5.04 1.50
CA LEU A 125 5.25 4.66 2.34
C LEU A 125 6.47 4.28 1.50
N TYR A 126 6.29 3.51 0.42
CA TYR A 126 7.37 3.13 -0.47
C TYR A 126 8.10 4.36 -1.04
N ARG A 127 7.34 5.35 -1.54
CA ARG A 127 7.90 6.60 -2.05
C ARG A 127 8.62 7.40 -0.96
N ILE A 128 7.96 7.63 0.17
CA ILE A 128 8.52 8.42 1.29
C ILE A 128 9.86 7.86 1.76
N PHE A 129 9.93 6.57 2.07
CA PHE A 129 11.17 5.95 2.56
C PHE A 129 12.24 5.79 1.47
N GLY A 130 11.83 5.66 0.20
CA GLY A 130 12.74 5.72 -0.93
C GLY A 130 13.41 7.08 -1.06
N ASP A 131 12.62 8.15 -1.05
CA ASP A 131 13.10 9.53 -1.18
C ASP A 131 13.97 9.95 0.02
N MET A 132 13.58 9.56 1.23
CA MET A 132 14.38 9.80 2.45
C MET A 132 15.77 9.19 2.32
N LYS A 133 15.86 7.94 1.83
CA LYS A 133 17.15 7.29 1.62
C LYS A 133 17.99 8.04 0.58
N SER A 134 17.41 8.41 -0.56
CA SER A 134 18.15 9.11 -1.63
C SER A 134 18.72 10.44 -1.16
N LYS A 135 17.90 11.26 -0.48
CA LYS A 135 18.34 12.56 0.05
C LYS A 135 19.46 12.44 1.07
N GLU A 136 19.38 11.43 1.94
CA GLU A 136 20.44 11.20 2.92
C GLU A 136 21.73 10.69 2.29
N ALA A 137 21.63 9.81 1.29
CA ALA A 137 22.79 9.36 0.53
C ALA A 137 23.49 10.54 -0.18
N GLU A 138 22.74 11.43 -0.81
CA GLU A 138 23.27 12.66 -1.41
C GLU A 138 23.97 13.56 -0.38
N ALA A 139 23.31 13.82 0.76
CA ALA A 139 23.90 14.65 1.83
C ALA A 139 25.21 14.06 2.37
N TRP A 140 25.29 12.73 2.51
CA TRP A 140 26.52 12.06 2.93
C TRP A 140 27.63 12.19 1.88
N VAL A 141 27.35 11.98 0.59
CA VAL A 141 28.34 12.14 -0.49
C VAL A 141 28.88 13.56 -0.52
N THR A 142 28.01 14.57 -0.45
CA THR A 142 28.42 15.98 -0.42
C THR A 142 29.32 16.28 0.78
N ALA A 143 28.99 15.77 1.97
CA ALA A 143 29.82 15.96 3.16
C ALA A 143 31.21 15.32 3.03
N VAL A 144 31.30 14.13 2.42
CA VAL A 144 32.59 13.47 2.15
C VAL A 144 33.42 14.28 1.15
N LEU A 145 32.82 14.73 0.05
CA LEU A 145 33.51 15.52 -0.97
C LEU A 145 34.07 16.83 -0.38
N ASN A 146 33.27 17.53 0.42
CA ASN A 146 33.71 18.76 1.08
C ASN A 146 34.91 18.51 2.00
N LYS A 147 34.87 17.43 2.79
CA LYS A 147 35.98 17.06 3.68
C LYS A 147 37.27 16.76 2.89
N VAL A 148 37.18 16.01 1.79
CA VAL A 148 38.35 15.73 0.94
C VAL A 148 38.92 17.02 0.33
N MET A 149 38.06 17.96 -0.08
CA MET A 149 38.50 19.26 -0.58
C MET A 149 39.21 20.09 0.50
N GLU A 150 38.67 20.13 1.72
CA GLU A 150 39.31 20.80 2.85
C GLU A 150 40.70 20.22 3.15
N ASP A 151 40.81 18.89 3.20
CA ASP A 151 42.09 18.19 3.43
C ASP A 151 43.13 18.56 2.34
N MET A 152 42.74 18.57 1.06
CA MET A 152 43.63 18.98 -0.04
C MET A 152 44.09 20.45 0.07
N THR A 153 43.18 21.37 0.43
CA THR A 153 43.53 22.80 0.57
C THR A 153 44.48 23.06 1.73
N ASN A 154 44.33 22.35 2.85
CA ASN A 154 45.19 22.48 4.03
C ASN A 154 46.62 21.98 3.77
N GLU A 155 46.78 20.94 2.95
CA GLU A 155 48.10 20.45 2.52
C GLU A 155 48.83 21.45 1.62
N THR A 156 48.11 22.22 0.79
CA THR A 156 48.73 23.20 -0.11
C THR A 156 49.24 24.45 0.63
N THR A 157 48.64 24.80 1.77
CA THR A 157 49.03 25.97 2.57
C THR A 157 50.16 25.72 3.58
N LYS A 158 50.55 24.46 3.79
CA LYS A 158 51.65 24.08 4.71
C LYS A 158 53.00 23.88 4.02
N SER A 159 53.07 24.09 2.70
CA SER A 159 54.29 23.91 1.90
C SER A 159 54.91 25.22 1.45
#